data_AF-A0A8D1AA65-F1
#
_entry.id   AF-A0A8D1AA65-F1
#
_cell.length_a   1.000
_cell.length_b   1.000
_cell.length_c   1.000
_cell.angle_alpha   90.00
_cell.angle_beta   90.00
_cell.angle_gamma   90.00
#
_symmetry.space_group_name_H-M   'P 1'
#
loop_
_entity.id
_entity.type
_entity.pdbx_description
1 polymer ?
#
loop_
_entity_poly.entity_id
_entity_poly.type
_entity_poly.pdbx_seq_one_letter_code
_entity_poly.pdbx_strand_id
1 'polypeptide(L)'
;MEKERETLQAWKERVGQELDRVMAFWLEHSHDREHGGFFTCLGRDGRVYDDLKYVWLQGRQVWMYCRLYRKLERFHCPELLDAAKAGGEFLLRHARVAPPEKKCAFVLTRDGRPVKVQRSIFSECFYTMAMNELWRVTAEARYQSEAVDMMDQIVHWVREDPSGLGRPQLPGAVASESMAVPMMLLCLVEQLGEEDEELAGRYAQLGHWCARRILQHVQRDGQAVLENVSEDGEELSGCLGRHQNPGDGAGSVGKASLHPPPRSTRWRRGDVAPVPVRQLHESDWHGLGGPAVPRGAQSSSHCGEERKRVSGLSRALSPCLGKDPLPASPRVLTRPRAGSWLVPAPPQQPER
;
A
#
# COMPACT_ATOMS: atom_id res chain seq x y z
N MET A 1 -29.38 14.13 -23.43
CA MET A 1 -29.60 14.95 -22.22
C MET A 1 -30.42 14.21 -21.16
N GLU A 2 -31.72 13.94 -21.34
CA GLU A 2 -32.51 13.30 -20.27
C GLU A 2 -32.04 11.87 -19.93
N LYS A 3 -31.84 11.01 -20.94
CA LYS A 3 -31.31 9.65 -20.73
C LYS A 3 -29.94 9.62 -20.04
N GLU A 4 -29.09 10.60 -20.32
CA GLU A 4 -27.76 10.72 -19.68
C GLU A 4 -27.90 11.15 -18.23
N ARG A 5 -28.76 12.14 -17.94
CA ARG A 5 -29.09 12.58 -16.60
C ARG A 5 -29.68 11.44 -15.75
N GLU A 6 -30.63 10.69 -16.29
CA GLU A 6 -31.22 9.51 -15.64
C GLU A 6 -30.15 8.45 -15.33
N THR A 7 -29.26 8.19 -16.30
CA THR A 7 -28.16 7.23 -16.12
C THR A 7 -27.20 7.67 -15.02
N LEU A 8 -26.78 8.95 -15.01
CA LEU A 8 -25.89 9.49 -13.99
C LEU A 8 -26.55 9.50 -12.61
N GLN A 9 -27.85 9.80 -12.53
CA GLN A 9 -28.59 9.75 -11.28
C GLN A 9 -28.66 8.32 -10.72
N ALA A 10 -28.94 7.33 -11.57
CA ALA A 10 -28.94 5.92 -11.17
C ALA A 10 -27.56 5.45 -10.70
N TRP A 11 -26.48 5.89 -11.36
CA TRP A 11 -25.12 5.59 -10.91
C TRP A 11 -24.78 6.26 -9.58
N LYS A 12 -25.14 7.54 -9.39
CA LYS A 12 -24.95 8.26 -8.13
C LYS A 12 -25.64 7.55 -6.97
N GLU A 13 -26.86 7.09 -7.17
CA GLU A 13 -27.61 6.35 -6.15
C GLU A 13 -26.94 5.00 -5.85
N ARG A 14 -26.56 4.25 -6.88
CA ARG A 14 -25.89 2.95 -6.73
C ARG A 14 -24.58 3.05 -5.96
N VAL A 15 -23.69 3.99 -6.32
CA VAL A 15 -22.43 4.18 -5.58
C VAL A 15 -22.67 4.72 -4.17
N GLY A 16 -23.72 5.53 -4.00
CA GLY A 16 -24.13 6.03 -2.69
C GLY A 16 -24.55 4.92 -1.73
N GLN A 17 -25.37 3.98 -2.19
CA GLN A 17 -25.84 2.83 -1.42
C GLN A 17 -24.72 1.81 -1.16
N GLU A 18 -23.86 1.56 -2.14
CA GLU A 18 -22.75 0.63 -1.96
C GLU A 18 -21.71 1.17 -0.97
N LEU A 19 -21.47 2.51 -0.95
CA LEU A 19 -20.64 3.13 0.06
C LEU A 19 -21.20 2.90 1.48
N ASP A 20 -22.51 3.07 1.66
CA ASP A 20 -23.16 2.85 2.96
C ASP A 20 -23.02 1.38 3.40
N ARG A 21 -23.21 0.44 2.47
CA ARG A 21 -23.05 -1.01 2.71
C ARG A 21 -21.62 -1.37 3.11
N VAL A 22 -20.62 -0.89 2.37
CA VAL A 22 -19.21 -1.18 2.65
C VAL A 22 -18.78 -0.55 3.97
N MET A 23 -19.21 0.67 4.26
CA MET A 23 -18.91 1.33 5.53
C MET A 23 -19.53 0.62 6.73
N ALA A 24 -20.76 0.10 6.60
CA ALA A 24 -21.38 -0.71 7.64
C ALA A 24 -20.53 -1.95 7.99
N PHE A 25 -20.01 -2.65 6.98
CA PHE A 25 -19.11 -3.80 7.19
C PHE A 25 -17.85 -3.43 7.99
N TRP A 26 -17.17 -2.34 7.62
CA TRP A 26 -15.96 -1.92 8.33
C TRP A 26 -16.26 -1.44 9.75
N LEU A 27 -17.34 -0.68 9.95
CA LEU A 27 -17.77 -0.19 11.27
C LEU A 27 -18.13 -1.35 12.22
N GLU A 28 -18.74 -2.41 11.70
CA GLU A 28 -19.15 -3.56 12.52
C GLU A 28 -17.99 -4.49 12.87
N HIS A 29 -17.11 -4.77 11.91
CA HIS A 29 -16.20 -5.91 12.03
C HIS A 29 -14.73 -5.56 12.29
N SER A 30 -14.29 -4.35 11.95
CA SER A 30 -12.85 -4.06 11.96
C SER A 30 -12.35 -3.45 13.27
N HIS A 31 -13.20 -2.87 14.13
CA HIS A 31 -12.70 -2.07 15.26
C HIS A 31 -12.09 -2.94 16.35
N ASP A 32 -10.82 -2.72 16.67
CA ASP A 32 -10.20 -3.30 17.85
C ASP A 32 -10.39 -2.36 19.05
N ARG A 33 -11.48 -2.56 19.77
CA ARG A 33 -11.84 -1.72 20.93
C ARG A 33 -10.91 -1.90 22.13
N GLU A 34 -10.11 -2.97 22.15
CA GLU A 34 -9.23 -3.29 23.27
C GLU A 34 -7.86 -2.63 23.13
N HIS A 35 -7.24 -2.73 21.94
CA HIS A 35 -5.90 -2.18 21.70
C HIS A 35 -5.88 -0.93 20.81
N GLY A 36 -7.02 -0.53 20.24
CA GLY A 36 -7.08 0.50 19.21
C GLY A 36 -6.65 -0.01 17.82
N GLY A 37 -6.88 0.80 16.81
CA GLY A 37 -6.71 0.41 15.40
C GLY A 37 -7.76 -0.58 14.92
N PHE A 38 -7.46 -1.26 13.82
CA PHE A 38 -8.43 -2.01 13.05
C PHE A 38 -7.90 -3.38 12.61
N PHE A 39 -8.77 -4.38 12.60
CA PHE A 39 -8.56 -5.66 11.93
C PHE A 39 -8.88 -5.54 10.44
N THR A 40 -7.93 -5.95 9.61
CA THR A 40 -8.08 -5.98 8.15
C THR A 40 -8.09 -7.38 7.58
N CYS A 41 -7.64 -8.36 8.37
CA CYS A 41 -7.71 -9.78 8.05
C CYS A 41 -9.11 -10.32 8.39
N LEU A 42 -10.09 -9.86 7.60
CA LEU A 42 -11.50 -10.20 7.73
C LEU A 42 -11.90 -11.22 6.67
N GLY A 43 -12.58 -12.28 7.10
CA GLY A 43 -13.18 -13.28 6.22
C GLY A 43 -14.34 -12.70 5.42
N ARG A 44 -14.90 -13.50 4.52
CA ARG A 44 -16.06 -13.11 3.69
C ARG A 44 -17.27 -12.68 4.54
N ASP A 45 -17.41 -13.23 5.74
CA ASP A 45 -18.47 -12.97 6.69
C ASP A 45 -18.09 -11.93 7.77
N GLY A 46 -16.96 -11.24 7.61
CA GLY A 46 -16.48 -10.25 8.57
C GLY A 46 -15.75 -10.82 9.78
N ARG A 47 -15.60 -12.15 9.90
CA ARG A 47 -14.86 -12.73 11.02
C ARG A 47 -13.37 -12.46 10.90
N VAL A 48 -12.76 -12.02 12.00
CA VAL A 48 -11.30 -11.85 12.09
C VAL A 48 -10.62 -13.22 12.02
N TYR A 49 -9.71 -13.42 11.07
CA TYR A 49 -8.91 -14.64 10.94
C TYR A 49 -7.43 -14.45 11.31
N ASP A 50 -6.97 -13.20 11.44
CA ASP A 50 -5.64 -12.82 11.89
C ASP A 50 -5.73 -11.44 12.57
N ASP A 51 -4.98 -11.22 13.65
CA ASP A 51 -5.05 -10.01 14.48
C ASP A 51 -3.90 -9.01 14.22
N LEU A 52 -3.02 -9.31 13.26
CA LEU A 52 -1.94 -8.42 12.84
C LEU A 52 -2.49 -7.08 12.30
N LYS A 53 -1.76 -6.00 12.60
CA LYS A 53 -2.10 -4.62 12.24
C LYS A 53 -1.17 -4.13 11.14
N TYR A 54 -1.68 -4.03 9.91
CA TYR A 54 -0.92 -3.54 8.76
C TYR A 54 -0.96 -2.00 8.72
N VAL A 55 0.17 -1.34 8.98
CA VAL A 55 0.26 0.12 9.24
C VAL A 55 -0.32 0.95 8.09
N TRP A 56 -0.01 0.60 6.85
CA TRP A 56 -0.59 1.27 5.68
C TRP A 56 -2.14 1.20 5.61
N LEU A 57 -2.75 0.10 6.05
CA LEU A 57 -4.21 -0.03 6.08
C LEU A 57 -4.81 0.68 7.29
N GLN A 58 -4.11 0.70 8.43
CA GLN A 58 -4.49 1.53 9.58
C GLN A 58 -4.59 2.99 9.16
N GLY A 59 -3.54 3.53 8.51
CA GLY A 59 -3.52 4.91 8.04
C GLY A 59 -4.63 5.21 7.03
N ARG A 60 -4.86 4.30 6.06
CA ARG A 60 -5.96 4.45 5.08
C ARG A 60 -7.33 4.47 5.74
N GLN A 61 -7.57 3.63 6.73
CA GLN A 61 -8.87 3.57 7.39
C GLN A 61 -9.13 4.80 8.27
N VAL A 62 -8.12 5.27 9.03
CA VAL A 62 -8.21 6.56 9.75
C VAL A 62 -8.50 7.70 8.79
N TRP A 63 -7.73 7.81 7.70
CA TRP A 63 -7.93 8.83 6.67
C TRP A 63 -9.36 8.77 6.11
N MET A 64 -9.82 7.57 5.72
CA MET A 64 -11.14 7.37 5.12
C MET A 64 -12.26 7.78 6.08
N TYR A 65 -12.16 7.39 7.35
CA TYR A 65 -13.18 7.71 8.35
C TYR A 65 -13.30 9.21 8.58
N CYS A 66 -12.17 9.90 8.77
CA CYS A 66 -12.14 11.36 8.92
C CYS A 66 -12.65 12.08 7.65
N ARG A 67 -12.24 11.60 6.47
CA ARG A 67 -12.65 12.15 5.17
C ARG A 67 -14.16 12.08 4.98
N LEU A 68 -14.75 10.90 5.27
CA LEU A 68 -16.19 10.70 5.20
C LEU A 68 -16.91 11.56 6.24
N TYR A 69 -16.43 11.57 7.48
CA TYR A 69 -16.99 12.37 8.58
C TYR A 69 -17.14 13.85 8.22
N ARG A 70 -16.14 14.46 7.55
CA ARG A 70 -16.19 15.89 7.22
C ARG A 70 -16.78 16.24 5.85
N LYS A 71 -16.79 15.32 4.88
CA LYS A 71 -17.25 15.61 3.51
C LYS A 71 -18.67 15.10 3.22
N LEU A 72 -19.20 14.17 4.01
CA LEU A 72 -20.51 13.56 3.79
C LEU A 72 -21.33 13.56 5.08
N GLU A 73 -22.37 14.40 5.14
CA GLU A 73 -23.22 14.58 6.32
C GLU A 73 -23.75 13.28 6.92
N ARG A 74 -24.14 12.31 6.08
CA ARG A 74 -24.62 10.98 6.54
C ARG A 74 -23.59 10.16 7.33
N PHE A 75 -22.31 10.52 7.27
CA PHE A 75 -21.22 9.90 8.02
C PHE A 75 -20.68 10.81 9.13
N HIS A 76 -21.31 11.97 9.36
CA HIS A 76 -20.96 12.89 10.44
C HIS A 76 -21.49 12.39 11.79
N CYS A 77 -20.99 11.26 12.25
CA CYS A 77 -21.41 10.63 13.50
C CYS A 77 -20.24 10.39 14.46
N PRO A 78 -20.47 10.46 15.79
CA PRO A 78 -19.42 10.30 16.80
C PRO A 78 -18.71 8.95 16.71
N GLU A 79 -19.42 7.88 16.36
CA GLU A 79 -18.85 6.52 16.30
C GLU A 79 -17.73 6.43 15.27
N LEU A 80 -17.87 7.11 14.13
CA LEU A 80 -16.87 7.13 13.07
C LEU A 80 -15.64 7.96 13.49
N LEU A 81 -15.86 9.10 14.15
CA LEU A 81 -14.78 9.97 14.64
C LEU A 81 -14.00 9.31 15.79
N ASP A 82 -14.69 8.68 16.74
CA ASP A 82 -14.07 7.99 17.86
C ASP A 82 -13.21 6.81 17.39
N ALA A 83 -13.71 6.03 16.43
CA ALA A 83 -12.93 4.97 15.80
C ALA A 83 -11.70 5.52 15.05
N ALA A 84 -11.84 6.65 14.34
CA ALA A 84 -10.72 7.30 13.66
C ALA A 84 -9.65 7.78 14.65
N LYS A 85 -10.06 8.42 15.74
CA LYS A 85 -9.17 8.85 16.83
C LYS A 85 -8.45 7.67 17.47
N ALA A 86 -9.17 6.58 17.77
CA ALA A 86 -8.57 5.37 18.33
C ALA A 86 -7.52 4.75 17.39
N GLY A 87 -7.78 4.74 16.07
CA GLY A 87 -6.80 4.32 15.07
C GLY A 87 -5.59 5.27 14.98
N GLY A 88 -5.83 6.58 15.07
CA GLY A 88 -4.78 7.61 15.12
C GLY A 88 -3.85 7.46 16.31
N GLU A 89 -4.43 7.28 17.49
CA GLU A 89 -3.69 7.05 18.73
C GLU A 89 -2.86 5.76 18.67
N PHE A 90 -3.40 4.69 18.08
CA PHE A 90 -2.64 3.46 17.83
C PHE A 90 -1.42 3.74 16.93
N LEU A 91 -1.60 4.50 15.84
CA LEU A 91 -0.50 4.88 14.95
C LEU A 91 0.55 5.74 15.65
N LEU A 92 0.14 6.78 16.41
CA LEU A 92 1.06 7.66 17.13
C LEU A 92 1.98 6.90 18.09
N ARG A 93 1.41 5.90 18.78
CA ARG A 93 2.11 5.09 19.80
C ARG A 93 2.99 4.01 19.19
N HIS A 94 2.55 3.38 18.11
CA HIS A 94 3.11 2.09 17.68
C HIS A 94 3.67 2.07 16.24
N ALA A 95 3.33 3.04 15.38
CA ALA A 95 3.75 2.97 13.98
C ALA A 95 5.27 3.06 13.82
N ARG A 96 5.93 3.96 14.55
CA ARG A 96 7.38 4.17 14.51
C ARG A 96 8.12 3.01 15.19
N VAL A 97 9.11 2.44 14.49
CA VAL A 97 9.86 1.25 14.95
C VAL A 97 10.76 1.59 16.13
N ALA A 98 11.47 2.71 16.05
CA ALA A 98 12.44 3.14 17.05
C ALA A 98 12.42 4.67 17.21
N PRO A 99 11.44 5.25 17.93
CA PRO A 99 11.45 6.67 18.24
C PRO A 99 12.79 7.08 18.90
N PRO A 100 13.40 8.22 18.52
CA PRO A 100 12.82 9.33 17.77
C PRO A 100 12.82 9.18 16.24
N GLU A 101 13.38 8.10 15.68
CA GLU A 101 13.37 7.87 14.24
C GLU A 101 11.93 7.76 13.70
N LYS A 102 11.72 8.30 12.50
CA LYS A 102 10.39 8.38 11.89
C LYS A 102 10.03 7.13 11.10
N LYS A 103 10.94 6.16 10.92
CA LYS A 103 10.67 4.96 10.13
C LYS A 103 9.53 4.14 10.76
N CYS A 104 8.49 3.90 9.98
CA CYS A 104 7.35 3.09 10.40
C CYS A 104 7.56 1.61 10.10
N ALA A 105 6.99 0.78 10.95
CA ALA A 105 6.78 -0.64 10.66
C ALA A 105 5.79 -0.79 9.51
N PHE A 106 5.86 -1.91 8.81
CA PHE A 106 4.86 -2.33 7.83
C PHE A 106 3.73 -3.11 8.50
N VAL A 107 4.09 -4.00 9.44
CA VAL A 107 3.15 -4.82 10.24
C VAL A 107 3.53 -4.74 11.70
N LEU A 108 2.50 -4.61 12.53
CA LEU A 108 2.55 -4.68 13.98
C LEU A 108 1.73 -5.89 14.46
N THR A 109 2.03 -6.40 15.65
CA THR A 109 1.11 -7.27 16.37
C THR A 109 -0.15 -6.50 16.77
N ARG A 110 -1.20 -7.20 17.21
CA ARG A 110 -2.43 -6.59 17.71
C ARG A 110 -2.17 -5.49 18.76
N ASP A 111 -1.24 -5.76 19.67
CA ASP A 111 -0.80 -4.88 20.76
C ASP A 111 0.28 -3.85 20.36
N GLY A 112 0.62 -3.74 19.07
CA GLY A 112 1.46 -2.65 18.57
C GLY A 112 2.96 -2.90 18.58
N ARG A 113 3.44 -4.15 18.70
CA ARG A 113 4.87 -4.47 18.58
C ARG A 113 5.27 -4.67 17.12
N PRO A 114 6.42 -4.14 16.66
CA PRO A 114 6.83 -4.27 15.26
C PRO A 114 7.18 -5.72 14.89
N VAL A 115 6.55 -6.21 13.81
CA VAL A 115 6.78 -7.56 13.25
C VAL A 115 7.61 -7.50 11.99
N LYS A 116 7.31 -6.56 11.10
CA LYS A 116 7.98 -6.42 9.81
C LYS A 116 8.19 -4.95 9.49
N VAL A 117 9.40 -4.61 9.06
CA VAL A 117 9.72 -3.29 8.49
C VAL A 117 9.91 -3.46 6.99
N GLN A 118 9.10 -2.75 6.21
CA GLN A 118 9.35 -2.65 4.78
C GLN A 118 10.23 -1.43 4.53
N ARG A 119 11.29 -1.64 3.74
CA ARG A 119 12.29 -0.64 3.42
C ARG A 119 11.80 0.42 2.40
N SER A 120 10.54 0.85 2.48
CA SER A 120 9.90 1.84 1.60
C SER A 120 9.25 2.95 2.44
N ILE A 121 8.69 3.95 1.76
CA ILE A 121 8.02 5.12 2.38
C ILE A 121 6.51 4.95 2.57
N PHE A 122 5.91 3.83 2.12
CA PHE A 122 4.45 3.75 1.98
C PHE A 122 3.70 3.75 3.32
N SER A 123 4.28 3.18 4.37
CA SER A 123 3.64 3.18 5.69
C SER A 123 3.60 4.60 6.26
N GLU A 124 4.64 5.37 6.01
CA GLU A 124 4.82 6.76 6.38
C GLU A 124 3.88 7.67 5.58
N CYS A 125 3.70 7.41 4.27
CA CYS A 125 2.72 8.16 3.48
C CYS A 125 1.30 8.04 4.07
N PHE A 126 0.84 6.81 4.37
CA PHE A 126 -0.50 6.63 4.93
C PHE A 126 -0.60 7.09 6.39
N TYR A 127 0.49 7.08 7.14
CA TYR A 127 0.57 7.74 8.45
C TYR A 127 0.35 9.25 8.31
N THR A 128 1.07 9.93 7.41
CA THR A 128 0.89 11.37 7.15
C THR A 128 -0.53 11.71 6.73
N MET A 129 -1.14 10.92 5.84
CA MET A 129 -2.53 11.13 5.42
C MET A 129 -3.52 11.04 6.58
N ALA A 130 -3.34 10.03 7.45
CA ALA A 130 -4.17 9.83 8.64
C ALA A 130 -4.03 10.98 9.63
N MET A 131 -2.79 11.38 9.93
CA MET A 131 -2.51 12.48 10.86
C MET A 131 -3.08 13.81 10.33
N ASN A 132 -2.93 14.10 9.03
CA ASN A 132 -3.49 15.32 8.46
C ASN A 132 -5.03 15.35 8.52
N GLU A 133 -5.71 14.26 8.18
CA GLU A 133 -7.18 14.23 8.30
C GLU A 133 -7.65 14.29 9.76
N LEU A 134 -6.95 13.67 10.70
CA LEU A 134 -7.25 13.78 12.13
C LEU A 134 -7.17 15.23 12.61
N TRP A 135 -6.13 15.97 12.20
CA TRP A 135 -6.06 17.39 12.46
C TRP A 135 -7.28 18.13 11.89
N ARG A 136 -7.69 17.85 10.64
CA ARG A 136 -8.84 18.52 10.01
C ARG A 136 -10.16 18.33 10.76
N VAL A 137 -10.36 17.18 11.40
CA VAL A 137 -11.62 16.88 12.12
C VAL A 137 -11.55 17.17 13.63
N THR A 138 -10.37 17.48 14.18
CA THR A 138 -10.19 17.74 15.63
C THR A 138 -9.60 19.10 15.97
N ALA A 139 -8.94 19.76 15.02
CA ALA A 139 -8.10 20.95 15.21
C ALA A 139 -6.93 20.76 16.21
N GLU A 140 -6.57 19.53 16.56
CA GLU A 140 -5.45 19.27 17.46
C GLU A 140 -4.10 19.41 16.72
N ALA A 141 -3.35 20.46 17.05
CA ALA A 141 -2.08 20.80 16.39
C ALA A 141 -1.04 19.66 16.37
N ARG A 142 -1.05 18.77 17.39
CA ARG A 142 -0.14 17.62 17.47
C ARG A 142 -0.23 16.70 16.24
N TYR A 143 -1.42 16.53 15.67
CA TYR A 143 -1.60 15.71 14.47
C TYR A 143 -1.05 16.41 13.23
N GLN A 144 -1.20 17.74 13.12
CA GLN A 144 -0.62 18.51 12.02
C GLN A 144 0.91 18.46 12.06
N SER A 145 1.51 18.63 13.24
CA SER A 145 2.96 18.51 13.42
C SER A 145 3.46 17.12 13.02
N GLU A 146 2.81 16.05 13.47
CA GLU A 146 3.18 14.68 13.09
C GLU A 146 3.05 14.44 11.57
N ALA A 147 2.02 15.01 10.92
CA ALA A 147 1.85 14.91 9.47
C ALA A 147 2.96 15.64 8.70
N VAL A 148 3.25 16.89 9.06
CA VAL A 148 4.24 17.74 8.38
C VAL A 148 5.65 17.23 8.60
N ASP A 149 6.01 16.88 9.84
CA ASP A 149 7.32 16.29 10.15
C ASP A 149 7.57 15.01 9.34
N MET A 150 6.56 14.14 9.25
CA MET A 150 6.67 12.90 8.48
C MET A 150 6.75 13.19 6.98
N MET A 151 5.99 14.17 6.48
CA MET A 151 6.09 14.60 5.08
C MET A 151 7.49 15.07 4.73
N ASP A 152 8.08 15.95 5.54
CA ASP A 152 9.44 16.44 5.33
C ASP A 152 10.46 15.30 5.33
N GLN A 153 10.30 14.34 6.23
CA GLN A 153 11.15 13.15 6.27
C GLN A 153 11.01 12.28 5.01
N ILE A 154 9.79 12.09 4.50
CA ILE A 154 9.55 11.33 3.26
C ILE A 154 10.21 12.05 2.09
N VAL A 155 10.09 13.37 2.01
CA VAL A 155 10.73 14.18 0.96
C VAL A 155 12.24 14.02 0.99
N HIS A 156 12.84 14.11 2.18
CA HIS A 156 14.27 13.89 2.36
C HIS A 156 14.70 12.48 1.90
N TRP A 157 13.97 11.43 2.30
CA TRP A 157 14.30 10.06 1.88
C TRP A 157 14.21 9.83 0.37
N VAL A 158 13.28 10.51 -0.31
CA VAL A 158 13.09 10.33 -1.76
C VAL A 158 14.08 11.17 -2.57
N ARG A 159 14.37 12.40 -2.12
CA ARG A 159 15.06 13.39 -2.95
C ARG A 159 16.52 13.61 -2.59
N GLU A 160 16.91 13.28 -1.36
CA GLU A 160 18.22 13.63 -0.82
C GLU A 160 18.98 12.39 -0.36
N ASP A 161 18.40 11.59 0.53
CA ASP A 161 19.10 10.44 1.11
C ASP A 161 18.19 9.23 1.41
N PRO A 162 18.22 8.16 0.59
CA PRO A 162 17.45 6.94 0.84
C PRO A 162 18.07 6.05 1.92
N SER A 163 19.22 6.39 2.51
CA SER A 163 19.95 5.54 3.47
C SER A 163 19.09 5.18 4.68
N GLY A 164 18.25 6.10 5.15
CA GLY A 164 17.31 5.88 6.25
C GLY A 164 16.23 4.84 5.97
N LEU A 165 16.04 4.42 4.71
CA LEU A 165 15.17 3.29 4.34
C LEU A 165 15.90 1.95 4.41
N GLY A 166 17.22 1.93 4.59
CA GLY A 166 18.03 0.72 4.78
C GLY A 166 18.22 -0.12 3.52
N ARG A 167 18.20 0.48 2.32
CA ARG A 167 18.46 -0.21 1.04
C ARG A 167 19.78 0.26 0.40
N PRO A 168 20.95 -0.18 0.88
CA PRO A 168 22.19 0.10 0.16
C PRO A 168 22.09 -0.51 -1.25
N GLN A 169 22.38 0.29 -2.27
CA GLN A 169 22.36 -0.17 -3.64
C GLN A 169 23.49 -1.19 -3.85
N LEU A 170 23.13 -2.38 -4.30
CA LEU A 170 24.12 -3.41 -4.65
C LEU A 170 24.72 -3.11 -6.03
N PRO A 171 25.98 -3.45 -6.30
CA PRO A 171 26.66 -3.09 -7.54
C PRO A 171 26.01 -3.67 -8.81
N GLY A 172 25.22 -4.74 -8.67
CA GLY A 172 24.45 -5.32 -9.78
C GLY A 172 23.03 -4.79 -9.93
N ALA A 173 22.56 -3.92 -9.04
CA ALA A 173 21.22 -3.37 -9.09
C ALA A 173 21.20 -2.10 -9.94
N VAL A 174 20.44 -2.13 -11.03
CA VAL A 174 20.20 -0.95 -11.87
C VAL A 174 19.41 0.08 -11.06
N ALA A 175 19.86 1.34 -11.11
CA ALA A 175 19.10 2.45 -10.53
C ALA A 175 17.80 2.62 -11.33
N SER A 176 16.67 2.46 -10.66
CA SER A 176 15.36 2.54 -11.27
C SER A 176 14.38 3.26 -10.35
N GLU A 177 13.62 4.18 -10.90
CA GLU A 177 12.49 4.78 -10.22
C GLU A 177 11.25 3.92 -10.42
N SER A 178 10.53 3.65 -9.33
CA SER A 178 9.20 3.03 -9.38
C SER A 178 8.14 4.14 -9.39
N MET A 179 7.16 4.04 -10.30
CA MET A 179 6.10 5.06 -10.48
C MET A 179 5.32 5.33 -9.18
N ALA A 180 5.18 4.31 -8.33
CA ALA A 180 4.48 4.41 -7.06
C ALA A 180 5.06 5.48 -6.11
N VAL A 181 6.36 5.81 -6.22
CA VAL A 181 7.01 6.81 -5.36
C VAL A 181 6.51 8.23 -5.67
N PRO A 182 6.68 8.77 -6.90
CA PRO A 182 6.15 10.10 -7.23
C PRO A 182 4.63 10.14 -7.19
N MET A 183 3.92 9.03 -7.46
CA MET A 183 2.46 8.94 -7.26
C MET A 183 2.04 9.21 -5.82
N MET A 184 2.66 8.51 -4.86
CA MET A 184 2.31 8.66 -3.45
C MET A 184 2.72 10.02 -2.90
N LEU A 185 3.87 10.55 -3.32
CA LEU A 185 4.25 11.93 -2.99
C LEU A 185 3.27 12.96 -3.54
N LEU A 186 2.84 12.85 -4.80
CA LEU A 186 1.83 13.75 -5.36
C LEU A 186 0.51 13.67 -4.58
N CYS A 187 0.11 12.47 -4.15
CA CYS A 187 -1.05 12.29 -3.28
C CYS A 187 -0.90 13.02 -1.93
N LEU A 188 0.29 13.01 -1.33
CA LEU A 188 0.55 13.75 -0.09
C LEU A 188 0.53 15.27 -0.30
N VAL A 189 1.13 15.75 -1.39
CA VAL A 189 1.10 17.18 -1.74
C VAL A 189 -0.34 17.69 -1.84
N GLU A 190 -1.21 16.96 -2.54
CA GLU A 190 -2.63 17.32 -2.63
C GLU A 190 -3.37 17.20 -1.30
N GLN A 191 -3.13 16.13 -0.53
CA GLN A 191 -3.76 15.94 0.77
C GLN A 191 -3.43 17.08 1.74
N LEU A 192 -2.16 17.48 1.81
CA LEU A 192 -1.70 18.53 2.70
C LEU A 192 -2.11 19.92 2.20
N GLY A 193 -2.10 20.16 0.89
CA GLY A 193 -2.50 21.45 0.31
C GLY A 193 -4.00 21.67 0.18
N GLU A 194 -4.85 20.65 0.38
CA GLU A 194 -6.29 20.86 0.33
C GLU A 194 -6.74 21.82 1.44
N GLU A 195 -7.48 22.87 1.09
CA GLU A 195 -8.00 23.86 2.05
C GLU A 195 -6.90 24.50 2.94
N ASP A 196 -5.63 24.47 2.52
CA ASP A 196 -4.47 25.01 3.25
C ASP A 196 -3.48 25.66 2.26
N GLU A 197 -3.58 26.98 2.11
CA GLU A 197 -2.76 27.75 1.15
C GLU A 197 -1.26 27.75 1.50
N GLU A 198 -0.92 27.67 2.78
CA GLU A 198 0.46 27.66 3.25
C GLU A 198 1.16 26.36 2.82
N LEU A 199 0.55 25.21 3.13
CA LEU A 199 1.09 23.92 2.74
C LEU A 199 1.02 23.69 1.23
N ALA A 200 -0.03 24.17 0.57
CA ALA A 200 -0.11 24.15 -0.90
C ALA A 200 1.05 24.93 -1.54
N GLY A 201 1.36 26.12 -1.01
CA GLY A 201 2.50 26.92 -1.46
C GLY A 201 3.84 26.25 -1.17
N ARG A 202 4.02 25.73 0.05
CA ARG A 202 5.25 25.06 0.50
C ARG A 202 5.63 23.87 -0.39
N TYR A 203 4.66 23.04 -0.76
CA TYR A 203 4.91 21.83 -1.55
C TYR A 203 4.61 21.96 -3.05
N ALA A 204 4.31 23.16 -3.56
CA ALA A 204 3.98 23.37 -4.98
C ALA A 204 5.07 22.87 -5.94
N GLN A 205 6.35 23.17 -5.63
CA GLN A 205 7.48 22.70 -6.45
C GLN A 205 7.62 21.18 -6.42
N LEU A 206 7.36 20.56 -5.27
CA LEU A 206 7.36 19.11 -5.12
C LEU A 206 6.23 18.47 -5.93
N GLY A 207 5.03 19.04 -5.90
CA GLY A 207 3.91 18.58 -6.73
C GLY A 207 4.23 18.61 -8.22
N HIS A 208 4.83 19.70 -8.69
CA HIS A 208 5.30 19.80 -10.08
C HIS A 208 6.36 18.74 -10.42
N TRP A 209 7.35 18.55 -9.54
CA TRP A 209 8.35 17.51 -9.70
C TRP A 209 7.71 16.12 -9.78
N CYS A 210 6.79 15.78 -8.87
CA CYS A 210 6.12 14.48 -8.87
C CYS A 210 5.31 14.25 -10.16
N ALA A 211 4.53 15.25 -10.59
CA ALA A 211 3.76 15.14 -11.83
C ALA A 211 4.67 14.91 -13.04
N ARG A 212 5.80 15.62 -13.13
CA ARG A 212 6.79 15.39 -14.18
C ARG A 212 7.40 13.99 -14.12
N ARG A 213 7.77 13.49 -12.95
CA ARG A 213 8.31 12.13 -12.77
C ARG A 213 7.32 11.08 -13.25
N ILE A 214 6.05 11.16 -12.83
CA ILE A 214 4.99 10.24 -13.30
C ILE A 214 4.89 10.26 -14.83
N LEU A 215 4.99 11.42 -15.47
CA LEU A 215 4.93 11.52 -16.93
C LEU A 215 6.17 10.92 -17.63
N GLN A 216 7.32 10.79 -16.95
CA GLN A 216 8.47 10.07 -17.48
C GLN A 216 8.24 8.55 -17.57
N HIS A 217 7.23 8.00 -16.89
CA HIS A 217 6.85 6.59 -17.04
C HIS A 217 6.07 6.29 -18.33
N VAL A 218 5.67 7.33 -19.07
CA VAL A 218 5.09 7.21 -20.40
C VAL A 218 6.21 6.98 -21.41
N GLN A 219 6.25 5.78 -21.98
CA GLN A 219 7.32 5.30 -22.86
C GLN A 219 6.76 4.84 -24.20
N ARG A 220 7.66 4.51 -25.12
CA ARG A 220 7.34 4.00 -26.47
C ARG A 220 6.39 4.95 -27.21
N ASP A 221 6.77 6.22 -27.33
CA ASP A 221 6.00 7.26 -28.02
C ASP A 221 4.55 7.40 -27.51
N GLY A 222 4.37 7.30 -26.19
CA GLY A 222 3.06 7.42 -25.56
C GLY A 222 2.21 6.15 -25.61
N GLN A 223 2.75 5.04 -26.09
CA GLN A 223 2.00 3.79 -26.26
C GLN A 223 2.04 2.87 -25.04
N ALA A 224 2.91 3.14 -24.06
CA ALA A 224 3.05 2.31 -22.86
C ALA A 224 3.28 3.16 -21.61
N VAL A 225 2.68 2.74 -20.50
CA VAL A 225 3.07 3.20 -19.15
C VAL A 225 3.82 2.06 -18.47
N LEU A 226 5.06 2.31 -18.06
CA LEU A 226 5.95 1.31 -17.45
C LEU A 226 6.06 1.59 -15.94
N GLU A 227 6.01 0.55 -15.12
CA GLU A 227 6.11 0.69 -13.66
C GLU A 227 7.49 1.16 -13.18
N ASN A 228 8.53 0.85 -13.95
CA ASN A 228 9.91 1.20 -13.61
C ASN A 228 10.62 1.80 -14.83
N VAL A 229 11.26 2.94 -14.62
CA VAL A 229 12.14 3.61 -15.59
C VAL A 229 13.49 3.92 -14.94
N SER A 230 14.50 4.31 -15.72
CA SER A 230 15.75 4.82 -15.16
C SER A 230 15.50 6.12 -14.38
N GLU A 231 16.46 6.53 -13.54
CA GLU A 231 16.38 7.82 -12.84
C GLU A 231 16.33 9.03 -13.79
N ASP A 232 16.76 8.87 -15.05
CA ASP A 232 16.68 9.90 -16.09
C ASP A 232 15.36 9.83 -16.89
N GLY A 233 14.51 8.84 -16.63
CA GLY A 233 13.21 8.66 -17.29
C GLY A 233 13.28 7.88 -18.60
N GLU A 234 14.24 6.97 -18.75
CA GLU A 234 14.39 6.10 -19.92
C GLU A 234 13.87 4.68 -19.67
N GLU A 235 13.35 4.03 -20.71
CA GLU A 235 12.90 2.63 -20.63
C GLU A 235 14.06 1.69 -20.26
N LEU A 236 13.84 0.87 -19.23
CA LEU A 236 14.78 -0.17 -18.82
C LEU A 236 14.55 -1.47 -19.61
N SER A 237 15.58 -2.31 -19.68
CA SER A 237 15.47 -3.64 -20.29
C SER A 237 14.99 -4.72 -19.30
N GLY A 238 14.78 -5.94 -19.79
CA GLY A 238 14.43 -7.10 -18.97
C GLY A 238 13.00 -7.06 -18.40
N CYS A 239 12.71 -7.95 -17.45
CA CYS A 239 11.38 -8.01 -16.83
C CYS A 239 11.06 -6.73 -16.03
N LEU A 240 12.08 -6.09 -15.45
CA LEU A 240 11.92 -4.89 -14.63
C LEU A 240 11.37 -3.71 -15.43
N GLY A 241 11.99 -3.39 -16.57
CA GLY A 241 11.57 -2.28 -17.40
C GLY A 241 10.33 -2.54 -18.26
N ARG A 242 10.06 -3.80 -18.61
CA ARG A 242 8.83 -4.16 -19.35
C ARG A 242 7.60 -4.32 -18.45
N HIS A 243 7.73 -4.17 -17.13
CA HIS A 243 6.63 -4.36 -16.20
C HIS A 243 5.59 -3.25 -16.35
N GLN A 244 4.33 -3.61 -16.48
CA GLN A 244 3.19 -2.70 -16.54
C GLN A 244 2.15 -3.15 -15.51
N ASN A 245 1.57 -2.18 -14.79
CA ASN A 245 0.40 -2.40 -13.96
C ASN A 245 -0.72 -1.45 -14.43
N PRO A 246 -1.74 -1.95 -15.16
CA PRO A 246 -2.76 -1.10 -15.77
C PRO A 246 -3.55 -0.28 -14.74
N GLY A 247 -3.74 -0.83 -13.54
CA GLY A 247 -4.44 -0.15 -12.44
C GLY A 247 -3.71 1.11 -11.97
N ASP A 248 -2.38 1.06 -11.90
CA ASP A 248 -1.55 2.19 -11.47
C ASP A 248 -1.39 3.21 -12.60
N GLY A 249 -1.14 2.76 -13.83
CA GLY A 249 -0.94 3.65 -14.98
C GLY A 249 -2.15 4.53 -15.33
N ALA A 250 -3.35 3.96 -15.33
CA ALA A 250 -4.56 4.66 -15.75
C ALA A 250 -4.94 5.82 -14.81
N GLY A 251 -4.89 5.59 -13.50
CA GLY A 251 -5.22 6.62 -12.51
C GLY A 251 -4.15 7.71 -12.41
N SER A 252 -2.88 7.34 -12.53
CA SER A 252 -1.75 8.20 -12.18
C SER A 252 -1.39 9.18 -13.28
N VAL A 253 -1.36 8.72 -14.53
CA VAL A 253 -1.08 9.60 -15.69
C VAL A 253 -2.21 10.59 -15.89
N GLY A 254 -3.46 10.15 -15.72
CA GLY A 254 -4.63 11.04 -15.79
C GLY A 254 -4.55 12.15 -14.73
N LYS A 255 -4.21 11.79 -13.48
CA LYS A 255 -4.05 12.75 -12.38
C LYS A 255 -2.88 13.70 -12.58
N ALA A 256 -1.70 13.21 -12.98
CA ALA A 256 -0.52 14.03 -13.23
C ALA A 256 -0.74 15.04 -14.36
N SER A 257 -1.50 14.67 -15.40
CA SER A 257 -1.82 15.53 -16.54
C SER A 257 -2.72 16.73 -16.20
N LEU A 258 -3.40 16.68 -15.05
CA LEU A 258 -4.26 17.77 -14.56
C LEU A 258 -3.49 18.81 -13.73
N HIS A 259 -2.22 18.56 -13.38
CA HIS A 259 -1.40 19.50 -12.62
C HIS A 259 -0.73 20.53 -13.55
N PRO A 260 -1.09 21.83 -13.47
CA PRO A 260 -0.46 22.87 -14.27
C PRO A 260 0.98 23.16 -13.78
N PRO A 261 1.88 23.65 -14.65
CA PRO A 261 3.19 24.11 -14.23
C PRO A 261 3.09 25.35 -13.32
N PRO A 262 4.11 25.63 -12.48
CA PRO A 262 4.18 26.88 -11.75
C PRO A 262 4.17 28.06 -12.73
N ARG A 263 3.60 29.20 -12.31
CA ARG A 263 3.36 30.40 -13.16
C ARG A 263 4.60 30.93 -13.89
N SER A 264 5.82 30.52 -13.49
CA SER A 264 7.10 30.88 -14.11
C SER A 264 7.52 30.02 -15.30
N THR A 265 6.85 28.89 -15.58
CA THR A 265 7.20 27.98 -16.69
C THR A 265 5.99 27.72 -17.58
N ARG A 266 6.06 28.19 -18.83
CA ARG A 266 5.02 27.97 -19.84
C ARG A 266 5.38 26.70 -20.62
N TRP A 267 4.67 25.59 -20.39
CA TRP A 267 4.69 24.47 -21.35
C TRP A 267 4.14 24.96 -22.69
N ARG A 268 4.75 24.52 -23.81
CA ARG A 268 4.07 24.67 -25.10
C ARG A 268 2.93 23.65 -25.12
N ARG A 269 1.76 24.03 -25.64
CA ARG A 269 0.72 23.05 -26.00
C ARG A 269 1.35 22.10 -27.04
N GLY A 270 1.73 20.90 -26.61
CA GLY A 270 2.43 19.92 -27.46
C GLY A 270 3.46 19.04 -26.74
N ASP A 271 3.92 19.40 -25.54
CA ASP A 271 5.07 18.71 -24.91
C ASP A 271 4.72 17.37 -24.22
N VAL A 272 3.42 17.06 -24.06
CA VAL A 272 2.93 15.74 -23.61
C VAL A 272 1.67 15.45 -24.41
N ALA A 273 1.73 14.46 -25.31
CA ALA A 273 0.52 13.91 -25.90
C ALA A 273 -0.32 13.30 -24.77
N PRO A 274 -1.62 13.60 -24.64
CA PRO A 274 -2.44 12.91 -23.67
C PRO A 274 -2.42 11.43 -24.04
N VAL A 275 -1.74 10.60 -23.25
CA VAL A 275 -1.96 9.15 -23.31
C VAL A 275 -3.43 8.98 -22.96
N PRO A 276 -4.30 8.59 -23.91
CA PRO A 276 -5.70 8.45 -23.59
C PRO A 276 -5.75 7.31 -22.59
N VAL A 277 -6.31 7.53 -21.39
CA VAL A 277 -6.62 6.46 -20.42
C VAL A 277 -7.34 5.28 -21.10
N ARG A 278 -8.05 5.58 -22.19
CA ARG A 278 -8.64 4.63 -23.14
C ARG A 278 -7.66 3.58 -23.69
N GLN A 279 -6.42 3.96 -23.99
CA GLN A 279 -5.43 3.07 -24.59
C GLN A 279 -4.90 2.03 -23.59
N LEU A 280 -4.71 2.41 -22.32
CA LEU A 280 -4.42 1.49 -21.21
C LEU A 280 -5.60 0.54 -20.93
N HIS A 281 -6.82 1.03 -21.11
CA HIS A 281 -8.01 0.20 -20.98
C HIS A 281 -8.16 -0.79 -22.14
N GLU A 282 -7.75 -0.43 -23.37
CA GLU A 282 -7.85 -1.30 -24.55
C GLU A 282 -6.73 -2.35 -24.61
N SER A 283 -5.52 -2.05 -24.14
CA SER A 283 -4.39 -3.01 -24.09
C SER A 283 -4.61 -4.15 -23.10
N ASP A 284 -5.27 -3.86 -21.98
CA ASP A 284 -5.26 -4.73 -20.81
C ASP A 284 -6.64 -5.21 -20.39
N TRP A 285 -7.70 -5.02 -21.17
CA TRP A 285 -8.99 -5.62 -20.83
C TRP A 285 -9.02 -7.11 -21.20
N HIS A 286 -9.23 -7.99 -20.23
CA HIS A 286 -9.43 -9.40 -20.53
C HIS A 286 -10.71 -9.61 -21.33
N GLY A 287 -10.67 -10.48 -22.35
CA GLY A 287 -11.84 -10.85 -23.15
C GLY A 287 -12.99 -11.51 -22.37
N LEU A 288 -12.76 -11.88 -21.10
CA LEU A 288 -13.78 -12.39 -20.17
C LEU A 288 -14.32 -11.30 -19.21
N GLY A 289 -13.86 -10.06 -19.33
CA GLY A 289 -14.21 -8.92 -18.48
C GLY A 289 -13.20 -8.63 -17.36
N GLY A 290 -12.86 -7.35 -17.18
CA GLY A 290 -11.96 -6.83 -16.12
C GLY A 290 -10.53 -6.55 -16.59
N PRO A 291 -9.76 -5.72 -15.86
CA PRO A 291 -8.36 -5.44 -16.19
C PRO A 291 -7.49 -6.69 -15.99
N ALA A 292 -6.55 -6.89 -16.90
CA ALA A 292 -5.59 -7.97 -16.91
C ALA A 292 -4.50 -7.67 -15.88
N VAL A 293 -4.54 -8.40 -14.77
CA VAL A 293 -3.48 -8.41 -13.78
C VAL A 293 -2.58 -9.61 -14.08
N PRO A 294 -1.29 -9.43 -14.38
CA PRO A 294 -0.39 -10.55 -14.64
C PRO A 294 -0.43 -11.55 -13.47
N ARG A 295 -0.63 -12.84 -13.74
CA ARG A 295 -0.53 -13.88 -12.70
C ARG A 295 0.90 -13.89 -12.16
N GLY A 296 1.09 -13.35 -10.95
CA GLY A 296 2.41 -13.15 -10.32
C GLY A 296 2.74 -11.68 -10.01
N ALA A 297 2.00 -10.72 -10.57
CA ALA A 297 2.01 -9.32 -10.17
C ALA A 297 1.03 -9.10 -9.01
N GLN A 298 1.22 -9.83 -7.91
CA GLN A 298 0.94 -9.20 -6.63
C GLN A 298 2.05 -8.16 -6.47
N SER A 299 1.70 -6.96 -6.01
CA SER A 299 2.67 -5.95 -5.60
C SER A 299 3.83 -6.64 -4.89
N SER A 300 5.06 -6.16 -5.09
CA SER A 300 6.30 -6.66 -4.47
C SER A 300 6.34 -6.54 -2.92
N SER A 301 5.18 -6.64 -2.26
CA SER A 301 4.94 -7.02 -0.88
C SER A 301 4.69 -8.54 -0.80
N HIS A 302 5.73 -9.35 -1.06
CA HIS A 302 5.67 -10.81 -0.89
C HIS A 302 5.18 -11.19 0.54
N CYS A 303 4.04 -11.89 0.58
CA CYS A 303 3.66 -12.85 1.61
C CYS A 303 3.72 -14.21 0.91
N GLY A 304 4.71 -15.03 1.24
CA GLY A 304 5.00 -16.28 0.53
C GLY A 304 4.09 -17.43 0.95
N GLU A 305 3.80 -18.34 0.03
CA GLU A 305 3.37 -19.70 0.36
C GLU A 305 4.19 -20.67 -0.51
N GLU A 306 5.26 -21.23 0.07
CA GLU A 306 5.97 -22.39 -0.49
C GLU A 306 5.03 -23.61 -0.42
N ARG A 307 4.32 -23.91 -1.51
CA ARG A 307 3.73 -25.24 -1.68
C ARG A 307 4.84 -26.24 -1.97
N LYS A 308 5.25 -26.98 -0.93
CA LYS A 308 5.94 -28.26 -1.08
C LYS A 308 5.12 -29.15 -2.02
N ARG A 309 5.68 -29.43 -3.20
CA ARG A 309 5.21 -30.53 -4.06
C ARG A 309 5.53 -31.84 -3.37
N VAL A 310 4.51 -32.53 -2.86
CA VAL A 310 4.56 -33.99 -2.72
C VAL A 310 3.93 -34.56 -3.99
N SER A 311 4.75 -35.36 -4.66
CA SER A 311 4.51 -36.11 -5.89
C SER A 311 3.28 -37.01 -5.87
N GLY A 312 2.74 -37.33 -7.05
CA GLY A 312 2.01 -38.58 -7.22
C GLY A 312 1.06 -38.59 -8.42
N LEU A 313 1.49 -39.22 -9.51
CA LEU A 313 0.59 -39.79 -10.50
C LEU A 313 -0.46 -40.67 -9.81
N SER A 314 -1.73 -40.58 -10.20
CA SER A 314 -2.42 -41.67 -10.91
C SER A 314 -3.90 -41.34 -11.10
N ARG A 315 -4.34 -41.39 -12.37
CA ARG A 315 -5.73 -41.45 -12.79
C ARG A 315 -6.08 -42.93 -12.98
N ALA A 316 -7.33 -43.24 -12.67
CA ALA A 316 -8.10 -44.43 -13.07
C ALA A 316 -7.80 -45.75 -12.34
N LEU A 317 -8.81 -46.26 -11.61
CA LEU A 317 -9.58 -47.45 -11.99
C LEU A 317 -10.80 -47.63 -11.04
N SER A 318 -11.90 -48.08 -11.64
CA SER A 318 -13.25 -48.28 -11.09
C SER A 318 -13.37 -49.41 -10.04
N PRO A 319 -14.54 -49.56 -9.36
CA PRO A 319 -14.68 -50.31 -8.12
C PRO A 319 -15.24 -51.72 -8.32
N CYS A 320 -14.78 -52.70 -7.52
CA CYS A 320 -15.42 -54.01 -7.36
C CYS A 320 -15.21 -54.56 -5.93
N LEU A 321 -16.33 -54.71 -5.21
CA LEU A 321 -16.74 -55.84 -4.36
C LEU A 321 -15.77 -56.45 -3.31
N GLY A 322 -16.22 -56.49 -2.04
CA GLY A 322 -16.10 -57.70 -1.21
C GLY A 322 -15.56 -57.58 0.23
N LYS A 323 -16.50 -57.60 1.20
CA LYS A 323 -16.51 -58.34 2.50
C LYS A 323 -15.32 -58.32 3.48
N ASP A 324 -15.58 -57.72 4.66
CA ASP A 324 -15.40 -58.21 6.05
C ASP A 324 -13.98 -58.67 6.56
N PRO A 325 -13.72 -58.90 7.87
CA PRO A 325 -13.08 -57.91 8.74
C PRO A 325 -11.90 -58.42 9.64
N LEU A 326 -11.17 -57.49 10.28
CA LEU A 326 -10.41 -57.63 11.56
C LEU A 326 -9.19 -58.62 11.61
N PRO A 327 -8.36 -58.66 12.69
CA PRO A 327 -7.93 -57.64 13.69
C PRO A 327 -6.40 -57.67 14.04
N ALA A 328 -5.96 -56.72 14.90
CA ALA A 328 -4.91 -56.82 15.97
C ALA A 328 -3.46 -57.23 15.56
N SER A 329 -2.36 -56.78 16.16
CA SER A 329 -2.04 -56.13 17.44
C SER A 329 -0.54 -55.71 17.41
N PRO A 330 -0.01 -55.03 18.46
CA PRO A 330 1.13 -54.12 18.41
C PRO A 330 2.46 -54.77 18.80
N ARG A 331 3.58 -54.07 18.57
CA ARG A 331 4.82 -54.27 19.36
C ARG A 331 5.59 -52.97 19.58
N VAL A 332 6.04 -52.86 20.82
CA VAL A 332 6.65 -51.74 21.56
C VAL A 332 8.19 -51.81 21.44
N LEU A 333 8.86 -50.74 21.91
CA LEU A 333 10.28 -50.60 22.32
C LEU A 333 11.19 -50.13 21.16
N THR A 334 12.07 -49.12 21.27
CA THR A 334 12.71 -48.42 22.40
C THR A 334 13.52 -47.24 21.84
N ARG A 335 13.52 -46.08 22.52
CA ARG A 335 14.66 -45.13 22.57
C ARG A 335 15.63 -45.62 23.67
N PRO A 336 16.92 -45.20 23.79
CA PRO A 336 17.47 -43.85 23.50
C PRO A 336 18.94 -43.78 23.00
N ARG A 337 19.41 -42.57 22.62
CA ARG A 337 20.56 -41.86 23.23
C ARG A 337 20.99 -40.61 22.45
N ALA A 338 21.52 -39.66 23.22
CA ALA A 338 21.92 -38.31 22.87
C ALA A 338 23.42 -38.21 22.51
N GLY A 339 23.78 -37.16 21.77
CA GLY A 339 25.15 -36.61 21.62
C GLY A 339 25.00 -35.15 21.15
N SER A 340 25.12 -34.19 22.06
CA SER A 340 26.31 -33.39 22.40
C SER A 340 26.71 -32.36 21.33
N TRP A 341 26.41 -31.11 21.64
CA TRP A 341 26.76 -29.88 20.93
C TRP A 341 28.21 -29.47 21.24
N LEU A 342 28.94 -28.98 20.24
CA LEU A 342 30.24 -28.33 20.38
C LEU A 342 30.11 -26.84 20.05
N VAL A 343 30.57 -26.00 20.99
CA VAL A 343 30.68 -24.54 20.91
C VAL A 343 32.16 -24.18 20.71
N PRO A 344 32.54 -23.21 19.85
CA PRO A 344 33.90 -22.68 19.82
C PRO A 344 34.06 -21.41 20.68
N ALA A 345 35.22 -21.31 21.35
CA ALA A 345 35.66 -20.24 22.25
C ALA A 345 36.28 -19.03 21.50
N PRO A 346 36.37 -17.84 22.14
CA PRO A 346 36.84 -16.59 21.50
C PRO A 346 38.37 -16.37 21.62
N PRO A 347 39.00 -15.56 20.73
CA PRO A 347 40.43 -15.28 20.78
C PRO A 347 40.81 -14.14 21.72
N GLN A 348 41.95 -14.31 22.39
CA GLN A 348 42.59 -13.36 23.32
C GLN A 348 43.36 -12.24 22.58
N GLN A 349 43.35 -11.04 23.16
CA GLN A 349 44.24 -9.91 22.83
C GLN A 349 45.62 -10.07 23.49
N PRO A 350 46.70 -9.48 22.94
CA PRO A 350 47.90 -9.18 23.70
C PRO A 350 48.06 -7.67 23.95
N GLU A 351 48.37 -7.32 25.20
CA GLU A 351 48.87 -6.00 25.61
C GLU A 351 50.37 -5.85 25.26
N ARG A 352 50.73 -4.73 24.63
CA ARG A 352 51.72 -3.75 25.11
C ARG A 352 51.72 -2.50 24.25
#